data_AF-A0A7C6Y2R9-F1
#
_entry.id   AF-A0A7C6Y2R9-F1
#
_cell.length_a   1.000
_cell.length_b   1.000
_cell.length_c   1.000
_cell.angle_alpha   90.00
_cell.angle_beta   90.00
_cell.angle_gamma   90.00
#
_symmetry.space_group_name_H-M   'P 1'
#
loop_
_entity.id
_entity.type
_entity.pdbx_description
1 polymer ?
#
loop_
_entity_poly.entity_id
_entity_poly.type
_entity_poly.pdbx_seq_one_letter_code
_entity_poly.pdbx_strand_id
1 'polypeptide(L)' 'MKKTKKDKKPFVKTRVKRDNSIEVEIQKSPAKTLLGKIFLILVIFGTVVVPVVALIYLMIQNA' A
#
# COMPACT_ATOMS: atom_id res chain seq x y z
N MET A 1 3.47 -33.31 13.19
CA MET A 1 2.87 -32.13 12.53
C MET A 1 3.96 -31.07 12.29
N LYS A 2 4.60 -31.07 11.10
CA LYS A 2 5.69 -30.12 10.77
C LYS A 2 5.07 -28.76 10.43
N LYS A 3 5.32 -27.74 11.25
CA LYS A 3 4.97 -26.35 10.96
C LYS A 3 5.79 -25.87 9.76
N THR A 4 5.16 -25.76 8.60
CA THR A 4 5.72 -25.09 7.42
C THR A 4 5.89 -23.61 7.75
N LYS A 5 7.13 -23.20 8.04
CA LYS A 5 7.49 -21.79 8.16
C LYS A 5 7.18 -21.13 6.81
N LYS A 6 6.17 -20.25 6.76
CA LYS A 6 5.91 -19.42 5.58
C LYS A 6 7.14 -18.53 5.37
N ASP A 7 7.97 -18.88 4.38
CA ASP A 7 9.08 -18.03 3.93
C ASP A 7 8.53 -16.67 3.48
N LYS A 8 8.76 -15.65 4.31
CA LYS A 8 8.43 -14.27 3.96
C LYS A 8 9.44 -13.83 2.89
N LYS A 9 9.07 -13.95 1.61
CA LYS A 9 9.86 -13.43 0.49
C LYS A 9 10.29 -11.96 0.79
N PRO A 10 11.56 -11.59 0.59
CA PRO A 10 12.04 -10.24 0.90
C PRO A 10 11.32 -9.19 0.03
N PHE A 11 11.12 -7.99 0.58
CA PHE A 11 10.42 -6.88 -0.10
C PHE A 11 11.24 -6.34 -1.28
N VAL A 12 12.56 -6.32 -1.10
CA VAL A 12 13.55 -5.87 -2.07
C VAL A 12 14.58 -6.97 -2.22
N LYS A 13 14.83 -7.43 -3.45
CA LYS A 13 15.96 -8.30 -3.75
C LYS A 13 16.98 -7.49 -4.52
N THR A 14 18.08 -7.17 -3.87
CA THR A 14 19.22 -6.54 -4.51
C THR A 14 20.05 -7.62 -5.19
N ARG A 15 20.13 -7.60 -6.52
CA ARG A 15 21.05 -8.46 -7.28
C ARG A 15 22.21 -7.61 -7.76
N VAL A 16 23.43 -8.11 -7.53
CA VAL A 16 24.63 -7.52 -8.13
C VAL A 16 24.92 -8.32 -9.39
N LYS A 17 24.90 -7.65 -10.54
CA LYS A 17 25.23 -8.25 -11.84
C LYS A 17 26.75 -8.39 -11.98
N ARG A 18 27.18 -9.18 -12.97
CA ARG A 18 28.60 -9.47 -13.26
C ARG A 18 29.41 -8.23 -13.64
N ASP A 19 28.74 -7.15 -14.02
CA ASP A 19 29.26 -5.81 -14.33
C ASP A 19 29.28 -4.87 -13.10
N ASN A 20 29.06 -5.40 -11.90
CA ASN A 20 28.90 -4.64 -10.65
C ASN A 20 27.68 -3.69 -10.60
N SER A 21 26.74 -3.76 -11.54
CA SER A 21 25.50 -3.00 -11.44
C SER A 21 24.56 -3.60 -10.37
N ILE A 22 23.91 -2.72 -9.61
CA ILE A 22 23.00 -3.09 -8.52
C ILE A 22 21.57 -2.99 -9.03
N GLU A 23 20.92 -4.13 -9.25
CA GLU A 23 19.50 -4.18 -9.61
C GLU A 23 18.65 -4.39 -8.35
N VAL A 24 17.75 -3.45 -8.11
CA VAL A 24 16.82 -3.46 -6.99
C VAL A 24 15.48 -3.99 -7.50
N GLU A 25 15.26 -5.31 -7.40
CA GLU A 25 13.97 -5.90 -7.76
C GLU A 25 12.96 -5.68 -6.61
N ILE A 26 11.94 -4.88 -6.85
CA ILE A 26 10.79 -4.76 -5.94
C ILE A 26 9.88 -5.97 -6.17
N GLN A 27 9.99 -6.97 -5.30
CA GLN A 27 9.31 -8.26 -5.49
C GLN A 27 7.85 -8.29 -5.01
N LYS A 28 7.44 -7.31 -4.20
CA LYS A 28 6.06 -7.23 -3.70
C LYS A 28 5.36 -6.03 -4.30
N SER A 29 4.19 -6.27 -4.88
CA SER A 29 3.26 -5.21 -5.25
C SER A 29 2.97 -4.34 -4.00
N PRO A 30 3.10 -3.01 -4.09
CA PRO A 30 2.79 -2.09 -2.99
C PRO A 30 1.39 -2.30 -2.42
N ALA A 31 0.42 -2.68 -3.25
CA ALA A 31 -0.96 -3.01 -2.85
C ALA A 31 -1.07 -4.24 -1.91
N LYS A 32 -0.06 -5.11 -1.91
CA LYS A 32 0.03 -6.28 -1.02
C LYS A 32 0.80 -5.99 0.27
N THR A 33 1.39 -4.81 0.42
CA THR A 33 2.10 -4.40 1.65
C THR A 33 1.14 -3.78 2.66
N LEU A 34 1.42 -3.93 3.97
CA LEU A 34 0.61 -3.32 5.02
C LEU A 34 0.59 -1.78 4.89
N LEU A 35 1.77 -1.20 4.65
CA LEU A 35 1.93 0.24 4.47
C LEU A 35 1.16 0.76 3.24
N GLY A 36 1.27 0.07 2.10
CA GLY A 36 0.55 0.44 0.89
C GLY A 36 -0.97 0.34 1.04
N LYS A 37 -1.48 -0.63 1.82
CA LYS A 37 -2.91 -0.71 2.16
C LYS A 37 -3.36 0.45 3.03
N ILE A 38 -2.61 0.78 4.07
CA ILE A 38 -2.92 1.90 4.96
C ILE A 38 -2.92 3.22 4.17
N PHE A 39 -1.89 3.43 3.35
CA PHE A 39 -1.79 4.60 2.49
C PHE A 39 -2.98 4.68 1.52
N LEU A 40 -3.33 3.58 0.87
CA LEU A 40 -4.49 3.54 -0.05
C LEU A 40 -5.79 3.90 0.66
N ILE A 41 -6.02 3.38 1.88
CA ILE A 41 -7.20 3.71 2.69
C ILE A 41 -7.21 5.22 3.01
N LEU A 42 -6.08 5.79 3.41
CA LEU A 42 -5.96 7.20 3.73
C LEU A 42 -6.29 8.09 2.53
N VAL A 43 -5.77 7.74 1.35
CA VAL A 43 -6.05 8.46 0.10
C VAL A 43 -7.53 8.39 -0.26
N ILE A 44 -8.14 7.19 -0.21
CA ILE A 44 -9.58 7.02 -0.50
C ILE A 44 -10.41 7.82 0.49
N PHE A 45 -10.07 7.79 1.77
CA PHE A 45 -10.82 8.50 2.80
C PHE A 45 -10.75 10.03 2.59
N GLY A 46 -9.56 10.57 2.36
CA GLY A 46 -9.36 12.00 2.14
C GLY A 46 -9.99 12.54 0.85
N THR A 47 -10.04 11.72 -0.21
CA THR A 47 -10.51 12.15 -1.53
C THR A 47 -11.96 11.81 -1.83
N VAL A 48 -12.53 10.80 -1.19
CA VAL A 48 -13.91 10.35 -1.43
C VAL A 48 -14.78 10.55 -0.21
N VAL A 49 -14.37 10.02 0.96
CA VAL A 49 -15.24 10.02 2.15
C VAL A 49 -15.40 11.43 2.71
N VAL A 50 -14.31 12.17 2.87
CA VAL A 50 -14.34 13.56 3.37
C VAL A 50 -15.26 14.47 2.55
N PRO A 51 -15.12 14.59 1.21
CA PRO A 51 -16.00 15.47 0.44
C PRO A 51 -17.45 15.01 0.44
N VAL A 52 -17.74 13.71 0.44
CA VAL A 52 -19.12 13.20 0.53
C VAL A 52 -19.77 13.61 1.86
N VAL A 53 -19.06 13.42 2.98
CA VAL A 53 -19.57 13.82 4.30
C VAL A 53 -19.73 15.35 4.38
N ALA A 54 -18.77 16.11 3.85
CA ALA A 54 -18.85 17.57 3.82
C ALA A 54 -20.05 18.07 2.99
N LEU A 55 -20.34 17.43 1.85
CA LEU A 55 -21.50 17.76 1.03
C LEU A 55 -22.81 17.46 1.76
N ILE A 56 -22.92 16.28 2.38
CA ILE A 56 -24.11 15.93 3.18
C ILE A 56 -24.32 16.93 4.31
N TYR A 57 -23.24 17.29 5.01
CA TYR A 57 -23.29 18.27 6.09
C TYR A 57 -23.77 19.64 5.59
N LEU A 58 -23.22 20.13 4.47
CA LEU A 58 -23.66 21.39 3.85
C LEU A 58 -25.12 21.36 3.42
N MET A 59 -25.59 20.23 2.87
CA MET A 59 -26.99 20.08 2.48
C MET A 59 -27.93 20.12 3.68
N ILE A 60 -27.55 19.52 4.81
CA ILE A 60 -28.36 19.55 6.04
C ILE A 60 -28.34 20.94 6.67
N GLN A 61 -27.20 21.62 6.68
CA GLN A 61 -27.08 22.95 7.28
C GLN A 61 -27.84 24.04 6.48
N ASN A 62 -27.92 23.88 5.16
CA ASN A 62 -28.57 24.84 4.27
C ASN A 62 -30.01 24.47 3.90
N ALA A 63 -30.55 23.38 4.45
CA ALA A 63 -31.96 22.97 4.32
C ALA A 63 -32.76 23.44 5.54
#